data_AF-A0A2C2V1M5-F1
#
_entry.id   AF-A0A2C2V1M5-F1
#
_cell.length_a   1.000
_cell.length_b   1.000
_cell.length_c   1.000
_cell.angle_alpha   90.00
_cell.angle_beta   90.00
_cell.angle_gamma   90.00
#
_symmetry.space_group_name_H-M   'P 1'
#
loop_
_entity.id
_entity.type
_entity.pdbx_description
1 polymer ?
#
loop_
_entity_poly.entity_id
_entity_poly.type
_entity_poly.pdbx_seq_one_letter_code
_entity_poly.pdbx_strand_id
1 'polypeptide(L)' 'IAVDPSVIPLGSKVYVEGYGEATAADTGGAIKGNRIDVFIPAEQDAINFGVKQLKVTILN' A
#
# COMPACT_ATOMS: atom_id res chain seq x y z
N ILE A 1 2.54 1.24 -4.85
CA ILE A 1 2.68 0.78 -3.45
C ILE A 1 3.57 -0.43 -3.41
N ALA A 2 4.31 -0.62 -2.32
CA ALA A 2 5.05 -1.86 -2.09
C ALA A 2 4.15 -2.86 -1.34
N VAL A 3 4.19 -4.13 -1.74
CA VAL A 3 3.35 -5.20 -1.19
C VAL A 3 4.14 -6.49 -0.94
N ASP A 4 3.51 -7.44 -0.25
CA ASP A 4 3.90 -8.85 -0.32
C ASP A 4 3.20 -9.53 -1.52
N PRO A 5 3.94 -9.98 -2.55
CA PRO A 5 3.36 -10.61 -3.74
C PRO A 5 2.59 -11.91 -3.48
N SER A 6 2.81 -12.56 -2.33
CA SER A 6 2.05 -13.76 -1.94
C SER A 6 0.62 -13.44 -1.47
N VAL A 7 0.35 -12.17 -1.14
CA VAL A 7 -0.96 -11.67 -0.70
C VAL A 7 -1.61 -10.79 -1.77
N ILE A 8 -0.86 -9.84 -2.36
CA ILE A 8 -1.33 -8.97 -3.44
C ILE A 8 -0.37 -9.16 -4.62
N PRO A 9 -0.81 -9.79 -5.73
CA PRO A 9 0.05 -9.96 -6.90
C PRO A 9 0.58 -8.63 -7.44
N LEU A 10 1.82 -8.64 -7.92
CA LEU A 10 2.37 -7.48 -8.62
C LEU A 10 1.58 -7.20 -9.90
N GLY A 11 1.39 -5.91 -10.20
CA GLY A 11 0.54 -5.44 -11.29
C GLY A 11 -0.93 -5.24 -10.91
N SER A 12 -1.39 -5.77 -9.78
CA SER A 12 -2.77 -5.56 -9.31
C SER A 12 -3.07 -4.06 -9.10
N LYS A 13 -4.26 -3.65 -9.52
CA LYS A 13 -4.87 -2.39 -9.09
C LYS A 13 -5.53 -2.60 -7.75
N VAL A 14 -5.37 -1.64 -6.84
CA VAL A 14 -5.98 -1.70 -5.51
C VAL A 14 -6.57 -0.36 -5.14
N TYR A 15 -7.58 -0.37 -4.28
CA TYR A 15 -8.05 0.80 -3.56
C TYR A 15 -7.65 0.68 -2.09
N VAL A 16 -6.91 1.66 -1.59
CA VAL A 16 -6.49 1.77 -0.19
C VAL A 16 -7.32 2.88 0.45
N GLU A 17 -8.10 2.51 1.47
CA GLU A 17 -8.95 3.46 2.19
C GLU A 17 -8.15 4.67 2.69
N GLY A 18 -8.62 5.88 2.39
CA GLY A 18 -7.96 7.13 2.79
C GLY A 18 -6.68 7.49 2.03
N TYR A 19 -6.19 6.64 1.12
CA TYR A 19 -5.06 6.94 0.24
C TYR A 19 -5.50 7.04 -1.23
N GLY A 20 -6.38 6.14 -1.69
CA GLY A 20 -6.92 6.11 -3.04
C GLY A 20 -6.49 4.88 -3.84
N GLU A 21 -6.64 4.98 -5.17
CA GLU A 21 -6.24 3.92 -6.08
C GLU A 21 -4.72 3.87 -6.29
N ALA A 22 -4.18 2.65 -6.35
CA ALA A 22 -2.76 2.44 -6.58
C ALA A 22 -2.49 1.15 -7.37
N THR A 23 -1.27 1.06 -7.90
CA THR A 23 -0.75 -0.18 -8.50
C THR A 23 0.25 -0.82 -7.53
N ALA A 24 0.13 -2.14 -7.33
CA ALA A 24 1.13 -2.96 -6.67
C ALA A 24 2.35 -3.10 -7.58
N ALA A 25 3.30 -2.17 -7.49
CA ALA A 25 4.39 -2.02 -8.44
C ALA A 25 5.77 -2.34 -7.83
N ASP A 26 5.82 -2.62 -6.53
CA ASP A 26 7.08 -2.80 -5.81
C ASP A 26 6.94 -3.80 -4.65
N THR A 27 8.08 -4.18 -4.07
CA THR A 27 8.19 -5.06 -2.90
C THR A 27 9.19 -4.48 -1.90
N GLY A 28 9.12 -4.91 -0.64
CA GLY A 28 10.10 -4.50 0.37
C GLY A 28 10.44 -5.63 1.33
N GLY A 29 11.67 -5.66 1.84
CA GLY A 29 12.11 -6.68 2.80
C GLY A 29 11.25 -6.73 4.07
N ALA A 30 10.79 -5.57 4.54
CA ALA A 30 9.91 -5.43 5.71
C ALA A 30 8.40 -5.49 5.38
N ILE A 31 8.04 -5.56 4.09
CA ILE A 31 6.65 -5.57 3.62
C ILE A 31 6.25 -7.03 3.41
N LYS A 32 5.71 -7.64 4.46
CA LYS A 32 5.37 -9.07 4.54
C LYS A 32 3.95 -9.27 5.08
N GLY A 33 3.23 -10.25 4.53
CA GLY A 33 1.84 -10.53 4.86
C GLY A 33 0.91 -9.35 4.51
N ASN A 34 -0.03 -9.04 5.41
CA ASN A 34 -1.02 -7.97 5.23
C ASN A 34 -0.45 -6.57 5.56
N ARG A 35 0.78 -6.29 5.12
CA ARG A 35 1.44 -4.98 5.25
C ARG A 35 1.71 -4.44 3.87
N ILE A 36 1.46 -3.15 3.67
CA ILE A 36 1.81 -2.41 2.44
C ILE A 36 2.56 -1.15 2.81
N ASP A 37 3.29 -0.59 1.84
CA ASP A 37 3.90 0.73 1.94
C ASP A 37 3.36 1.66 0.86
N VAL A 38 3.01 2.89 1.26
CA VAL A 38 2.40 3.90 0.40
C VAL A 38 3.31 5.11 0.31
N PHE A 39 3.45 5.66 -0.90
CA PHE A 39 4.24 6.87 -1.10
C PHE A 39 3.37 8.10 -0.86
N ILE A 40 3.80 8.96 0.06
CA ILE A 40 3.21 10.28 0.34
C ILE A 40 4.31 11.32 0.09
N PRO A 41 4.14 12.29 -0.84
CA PRO A 41 5.22 13.17 -1.27
C PRO A 41 5.77 14.11 -0.20
N ALA A 42 4.91 14.59 0.71
CA ALA A 42 5.28 15.54 1.74
C ALA A 42 5.50 14.83 3.09
N GLU A 43 6.63 15.10 3.73
CA GLU A 43 7.01 14.49 5.02
C GLU A 43 5.94 14.71 6.09
N GLN A 44 5.45 15.95 6.23
CA GLN A 44 4.43 16.25 7.23
C GLN A 44 3.12 15.48 6.98
N ASP A 45 2.74 15.28 5.72
CA ASP A 45 1.55 14.51 5.37
C ASP A 45 1.76 13.01 5.64
N ALA A 46 2.97 12.50 5.43
CA ALA A 46 3.32 11.12 5.77
C ALA A 46 3.26 10.88 7.29
N ILE A 47 3.77 11.83 8.07
CA ILE A 47 3.67 11.83 9.54
C ILE A 47 2.20 11.87 9.98
N ASN A 48 1.41 12.77 9.40
CA ASN A 48 -0.01 12.92 9.72
C ASN A 48 -0.82 11.68 9.32
N PHE A 49 -0.47 11.02 8.22
CA PHE A 49 -1.12 9.79 7.78
C PHE A 49 -0.82 8.63 8.75
N GLY A 50 0.45 8.47 9.12
CA GLY A 50 0.92 7.50 10.10
C GLY A 50 0.75 6.03 9.69
N VAL A 51 1.25 5.13 10.55
CA VAL A 51 1.03 3.68 10.40
C VAL A 51 -0.30 3.31 11.03
N LYS A 52 -1.18 2.69 10.25
CA LYS A 52 -2.53 2.31 10.69
C LYS A 52 -3.06 1.13 9.90
N GLN A 53 -4.01 0.41 10.48
CA GLN A 53 -4.73 -0.65 9.79
C GLN A 53 -5.87 -0.03 8.97
N LEU A 54 -5.90 -0.34 7.67
CA LEU A 54 -6.89 0.17 6.73
C LEU A 54 -7.36 -0.96 5.84
N LYS A 55 -8.57 -0.81 5.29
CA LYS A 55 -9.05 -1.77 4.29
C LYS A 55 -8.35 -1.52 2.96
N VAL A 56 -7.87 -2.61 2.36
CA VAL A 56 -7.32 -2.63 0.99
C VAL A 56 -8.18 -3.58 0.17
N THR A 57 -8.63 -3.11 -0.99
CA THR A 57 -9.45 -3.90 -1.93
C THR A 57 -8.70 -4.05 -3.24
N ILE A 58 -8.52 -5.28 -3.73
CA ILE A 58 -8.01 -5.52 -5.09
C ILE A 58 -9.13 -5.21 -6.08
N LEU A 59 -8.83 -4.38 -7.07
CA LEU A 59 -9.75 -3.98 -8.13
C LEU A 59 -9.53 -4.91 -9.33
N ASN A 60 -10.61 -5.47 -9.85
CA ASN A 60 -10.62 -6.35 -11.02
C ASN A 60 -10.65 -5.55 -12.32
#